data_AF-A0A926SC19-F1
#
_entry.id   AF-A0A926SC19-F1
#
_cell.length_a   1.000
_cell.length_b   1.000
_cell.length_c   1.000
_cell.angle_alpha   90.00
_cell.angle_beta   90.00
_cell.angle_gamma   90.00
#
_symmetry.space_group_name_H-M   'P 1'
#
loop_
_entity.id
_entity.type
_entity.pdbx_description
1 polymer ?
#
loop_
_entity_poly.entity_id
_entity_poly.type
_entity_poly.pdbx_seq_one_letter_code
_entity_poly.pdbx_strand_id
1 'polypeptide(L)' 'MVVAQMVNLNLTGGGIYDALIAQAAVKAEVNTLLTLNPNHFNRLGEDIARLVQVPQ' A
#
# COMPACT_ATOMS: atom_id res chain seq x y z
N MET A 1 -7.77 13.03 -4.43
CA MET A 1 -8.34 11.68 -4.71
C MET A 1 -7.18 10.72 -4.90
N VAL A 2 -7.20 9.55 -4.27
CA VAL A 2 -6.07 8.58 -4.27
C VAL A 2 -5.56 8.21 -5.66
N VAL A 3 -6.46 8.15 -6.64
CA VAL A 3 -6.11 7.93 -8.06
C VAL A 3 -5.18 9.01 -8.62
N ALA A 4 -5.33 10.28 -8.20
CA ALA A 4 -4.47 11.37 -8.65
C ALA A 4 -3.05 11.28 -8.05
N GLN A 5 -2.91 10.75 -6.83
CA GLN A 5 -1.60 10.49 -6.22
C GLN A 5 -0.88 9.31 -6.90
N MET A 6 -1.62 8.31 -7.37
CA MET A 6 -1.05 7.16 -8.10
C MET A 6 -0.40 7.57 -9.44
N VAL A 7 -0.95 8.59 -10.12
CA VAL A 7 -0.33 9.17 -11.33
C VAL A 7 1.02 9.79 -11.01
N ASN A 8 1.14 10.52 -9.89
CA ASN A 8 2.42 11.13 -9.47
C ASN A 8 3.47 10.09 -9.03
N LEU A 9 3.04 8.92 -8.58
CA LEU A 9 3.92 7.80 -8.21
C LEU A 9 4.28 6.90 -9.40
N ASN A 10 3.83 7.24 -10.61
CA ASN A 10 4.03 6.46 -11.84
C ASN A 10 3.58 4.99 -11.69
N LEU A 11 2.56 4.75 -10.84
CA LEU A 11 2.04 3.41 -10.57
C LEU A 11 1.13 2.99 -11.73
N THR A 12 1.49 1.91 -12.41
CA THR A 12 0.69 1.32 -13.49
C THR A 12 0.29 -0.12 -13.15
N GLY A 13 -0.83 -0.57 -13.72
CA GLY A 13 -1.34 -1.93 -13.53
C GLY A 13 -1.53 -2.30 -12.06
N GLY A 14 -0.82 -3.34 -11.60
CA GLY A 14 -0.90 -3.88 -10.24
C GLY A 14 -0.65 -2.85 -9.13
N GLY A 15 0.18 -1.83 -9.38
CA GLY A 15 0.49 -0.80 -8.38
C GLY A 15 -0.69 0.09 -7.99
N ILE A 16 -1.69 0.20 -8.85
CA ILE A 16 -2.94 0.91 -8.53
C ILE A 16 -3.71 0.13 -7.47
N TYR A 17 -3.77 -1.20 -7.58
CA TYR A 17 -4.46 -2.03 -6.58
C TYR A 17 -3.72 -2.01 -5.24
N ASP A 18 -2.39 -2.09 -5.25
CA ASP A 18 -1.58 -2.00 -4.03
C ASP A 18 -1.88 -0.70 -3.26
N ALA A 19 -1.94 0.43 -3.96
CA ALA A 19 -2.21 1.72 -3.33
C ALA A 19 -3.69 1.89 -2.89
N LEU A 20 -4.66 1.25 -3.55
CA LEU A 20 -6.04 1.19 -3.06
C LEU A 20 -6.16 0.36 -1.78
N ILE A 21 -5.48 -0.79 -1.72
CA ILE A 21 -5.45 -1.65 -0.54
C ILE A 21 -4.76 -0.92 0.63
N ALA A 22 -3.62 -0.28 0.38
CA ALA A 22 -2.92 0.53 1.38
C ALA A 22 -3.82 1.67 1.91
N GLN A 23 -4.55 2.35 1.03
CA GLN A 23 -5.47 3.40 1.45
C GLN A 23 -6.64 2.85 2.28
N ALA A 24 -7.15 1.67 1.96
CA ALA A 24 -8.19 1.01 2.75
C ALA A 24 -7.68 0.65 4.15
N ALA A 25 -6.45 0.13 4.25
CA ALA A 25 -5.80 -0.16 5.53
C ALA A 25 -5.65 1.10 6.40
N VAL A 26 -5.20 2.21 5.82
CA VAL A 26 -5.12 3.51 6.53
C VAL A 26 -6.50 3.97 7.02
N LYS A 27 -7.53 3.89 6.17
CA LYS A 27 -8.89 4.33 6.54
C LYS A 27 -9.55 3.45 7.60
N ALA A 28 -9.21 2.17 7.62
CA ALA A 28 -9.70 1.23 8.61
C ALA A 28 -8.87 1.21 9.89
N GLU A 29 -7.83 2.04 9.98
CA GLU A 29 -6.93 2.16 11.14
C GLU A 29 -6.38 0.80 11.59
N VAL A 30 -6.04 -0.05 10.61
CA VAL A 30 -5.51 -1.39 10.92
C VAL A 30 -4.09 -1.29 11.45
N ASN A 31 -3.74 -2.17 12.37
CA ASN A 31 -2.37 -2.27 12.90
C ASN A 31 -1.41 -2.99 11.95
N THR A 32 -1.94 -3.77 10.99
CA THR A 32 -1.14 -4.65 10.13
C THR A 32 -1.77 -4.84 8.76
N LEU A 33 -0.94 -4.74 7.73
CA LEU A 33 -1.20 -5.12 6.35
C LEU A 33 -0.38 -6.37 6.04
N LEU A 34 -1.05 -7.53 6.02
CA LEU A 34 -0.41 -8.81 5.71
C LEU A 34 -0.25 -8.97 4.20
N THR A 35 0.94 -9.41 3.78
CA THR A 35 1.25 -9.67 2.36
C THR A 35 2.35 -10.71 2.23
N LEU A 36 2.31 -11.48 1.14
CA LEU A 36 3.41 -12.37 0.75
C LEU A 36 4.50 -11.64 -0.06
N ASN A 37 4.23 -10.41 -0.52
CA ASN A 37 5.19 -9.58 -1.22
C ASN A 37 5.22 -8.16 -0.60
N PRO A 38 6.14 -7.89 0.34
CA PRO A 38 6.21 -6.60 1.02
C PRO A 38 6.63 -5.45 0.09
N ASN A 39 7.35 -5.73 -1.00
CA ASN A 39 7.83 -4.71 -1.93
C ASN A 39 6.70 -3.94 -2.63
N HIS A 40 5.53 -4.57 -2.80
CA HIS A 40 4.35 -3.92 -3.37
C HIS A 40 3.87 -2.72 -2.56
N PHE A 41 4.04 -2.78 -1.23
CA PHE A 41 3.51 -1.80 -0.29
C PHE A 41 4.61 -0.89 0.28
N ASN A 42 5.84 -1.40 0.48
CA ASN A 42 6.95 -0.60 1.00
C ASN A 42 7.28 0.61 0.11
N ARG A 43 7.08 0.49 -1.22
CA ARG A 43 7.27 1.58 -2.17
C ARG A 43 6.25 2.73 -2.06
N LEU A 44 5.19 2.56 -1.26
CA LEU A 44 4.11 3.54 -1.11
C LEU A 44 4.36 4.56 0.00
N GLY A 45 5.52 4.49 0.66
CA GLY A 45 5.96 5.42 1.71
C GLY A 45 6.12 4.76 3.07
N GLU A 46 6.83 5.43 3.98
CA GLU A 46 7.17 4.90 5.30
C GLU A 46 5.95 4.58 6.17
N ASP A 47 4.88 5.37 6.07
CA ASP A 47 3.64 5.14 6.81
C ASP A 47 3.02 3.78 6.47
N ILE A 48 2.98 3.43 5.18
CA ILE A 48 2.47 2.15 4.73
C ILE A 48 3.45 1.04 5.08
N ALA A 49 4.75 1.26 4.86
CA ALA A 49 5.79 0.27 5.15
C ALA A 49 5.77 -0.19 6.61
N ARG A 50 5.44 0.71 7.56
CA ARG A 50 5.30 0.38 8.99
C ARG A 50 4.14 -0.58 9.31
N LEU A 51 3.12 -0.65 8.44
CA LEU A 51 2.00 -1.57 8.62
C LEU A 51 2.31 -2.96 8.03
N VAL A 52 3.30 -3.09 7.15
CA VAL A 52 3.52 -4.31 6.37
C VAL A 52 4.11 -5.43 7.22
N GLN A 53 3.49 -6.61 7.17
CA GLN A 53 4.02 -7.83 7.78
C GLN A 53 3.92 -9.01 6.82
N VAL A 54 4.95 -9.86 6.81
CA VAL A 54 4.95 -11.13 6.09
C VAL A 54 4.46 -12.23 7.04
N PRO A 55 3.42 -13.01 6.69
CA PRO A 55 2.98 -14.16 7.49
C PRO A 55 4.11 -15.18 7.67
N GLN A 56 4.20 -15.79 8.86
CA GLN A 56 5.10 -16.92 9.15
C GLN A 56 4.50 -18.26 8.75
#